data_AF-A0A3Q0J3X3-F1
#
_entry.id   AF-A0A3Q0J3X3-F1
#
_cell.length_a   1.000
_cell.length_b   1.000
_cell.length_c   1.000
_cell.angle_alpha   90.00
_cell.angle_beta   90.00
_cell.angle_gamma   90.00
#
_symmetry.space_group_name_H-M   'P 1'
#
loop_
_entity.id
_entity.type
_entity.pdbx_description
1 polymer ?
#
loop_
_entity_poly.entity_id
_entity_poly.type
_entity_poly.pdbx_seq_one_letter_code
_entity_poly.pdbx_strand_id
1 'polypeptide(L)'
;MQVCTDYMCNHIASSENYVVSWYQYTLGLGHLAHNLVAQACQNYIKWNFESVAETPDFLNFTTESLCKFLTQNDIVVQNEMALLKYVMHWIEYQQESLYDDTSPQCEDQTNAHMKSLVENVICYIRFPMMTRKELAQLLLCPLVRAHKEFFIDRMTIGVAYHTVMSILYLVACQLFLATTCTYEELINASENAIRVLSPVMSILYLVACQLFLATTCTYEELINAPENAIRVVQRAALAGINMTAFVW
;
A
#
# COMPACT_ATOMS: atom_id res chain seq x y z
N MET A 1 -23.23 20.69 -26.81
CA MET A 1 -22.77 19.46 -26.12
C MET A 1 -21.79 19.77 -24.97
N GLN A 2 -20.91 20.77 -25.09
CA GLN A 2 -19.99 21.20 -24.01
C GLN A 2 -20.70 21.67 -22.72
N VAL A 3 -21.84 22.37 -22.83
CA VAL A 3 -22.57 22.90 -21.66
C VAL A 3 -22.97 21.82 -20.64
N CYS A 4 -23.38 20.63 -21.10
CA CYS A 4 -23.74 19.53 -20.18
C CYS A 4 -22.50 18.93 -19.51
N THR A 5 -21.40 18.81 -20.25
CA THR A 5 -20.10 18.35 -19.74
C THR A 5 -19.57 19.30 -18.66
N ASP A 6 -19.60 20.61 -18.94
CA ASP A 6 -19.16 21.65 -18.00
C ASP A 6 -20.06 21.71 -16.77
N TYR A 7 -21.38 21.57 -16.95
CA TYR A 7 -22.32 21.47 -15.85
C TYR A 7 -22.03 20.26 -14.96
N MET A 8 -21.85 19.07 -15.55
CA MET A 8 -21.54 17.85 -14.81
C MET A 8 -20.23 18.01 -14.04
N CYS A 9 -19.14 18.45 -14.68
CA CYS A 9 -17.84 18.64 -14.04
C CYS A 9 -17.89 19.61 -12.85
N ASN A 10 -18.66 20.70 -12.96
CA ASN A 10 -18.78 21.68 -11.88
C ASN A 10 -19.68 21.23 -10.72
N HIS A 11 -20.54 20.23 -10.93
CA HIS A 11 -21.49 19.75 -9.91
C HIS A 11 -21.15 18.37 -9.34
N ILE A 12 -19.99 17.78 -9.66
CA ILE A 12 -19.58 16.46 -9.12
C ILE A 12 -19.55 16.48 -7.58
N ALA A 13 -18.99 17.53 -6.98
CA ALA A 13 -18.92 17.67 -5.53
C ALA A 13 -20.28 17.87 -4.85
N SER A 14 -21.32 18.28 -5.59
CA SER A 14 -22.68 18.39 -5.07
C SER A 14 -23.49 17.10 -5.25
N SER A 15 -22.98 16.16 -6.05
CA SER A 15 -23.62 14.90 -6.41
C SER A 15 -22.96 13.70 -5.72
N GLU A 16 -22.41 13.86 -4.52
CA GLU A 16 -21.64 12.84 -3.79
C GLU A 16 -22.33 11.47 -3.74
N ASN A 17 -23.66 11.47 -3.63
CA ASN A 17 -24.50 10.26 -3.56
C ASN A 17 -24.76 9.57 -4.91
N TYR A 18 -24.28 10.11 -6.03
CA TYR A 18 -24.54 9.57 -7.38
C TYR A 18 -23.27 9.54 -8.26
N VAL A 19 -22.10 9.84 -7.71
CA VAL A 19 -20.85 9.96 -8.47
C VAL A 19 -20.44 8.63 -9.10
N VAL A 20 -20.70 7.50 -8.42
CA VAL A 20 -20.36 6.15 -8.93
C VAL A 20 -21.26 5.80 -10.10
N SER A 21 -22.57 6.04 -9.96
CA SER A 21 -23.54 5.88 -11.03
C SER A 21 -23.20 6.77 -12.24
N TRP A 22 -22.82 8.03 -12.01
CA TRP A 22 -22.41 8.94 -13.08
C TRP A 22 -21.14 8.46 -13.78
N TYR A 23 -20.15 8.00 -13.02
CA TYR A 23 -18.92 7.44 -13.57
C TYR A 23 -19.22 6.25 -14.49
N GLN A 24 -20.00 5.27 -14.02
CA GLN A 24 -20.36 4.10 -14.83
C GLN A 24 -21.17 4.46 -16.08
N TYR A 25 -22.11 5.39 -15.93
CA TYR A 25 -22.89 5.90 -17.07
C TYR A 25 -21.98 6.54 -18.12
N THR A 26 -21.02 7.35 -17.71
CA THR A 26 -20.08 8.00 -18.64
C THR A 26 -19.14 6.99 -19.32
N LEU A 27 -18.75 5.91 -18.63
CA LEU A 27 -17.99 4.81 -19.23
C LEU A 27 -18.76 4.09 -20.34
N GLY A 28 -20.08 3.92 -20.18
CA GLY A 28 -20.93 3.28 -21.18
C GLY A 28 -21.13 4.09 -22.48
N LEU A 29 -20.86 5.40 -22.46
CA LEU A 29 -21.15 6.31 -23.57
C LEU A 29 -20.00 6.51 -24.57
N GLY A 30 -18.80 5.99 -24.32
CA GLY A 30 -17.71 5.82 -25.30
C GLY A 30 -17.12 7.06 -26.01
N HIS A 31 -17.65 8.27 -25.81
CA HIS A 31 -17.26 9.47 -26.56
C HIS A 31 -16.21 10.36 -25.85
N LEU A 32 -15.34 11.00 -26.65
CA LEU A 32 -14.22 11.86 -26.23
C LEU A 32 -14.58 12.96 -25.22
N ALA A 33 -15.76 13.58 -25.32
CA ALA A 33 -16.19 14.63 -24.39
C ALA A 33 -16.64 14.06 -23.02
N HIS A 34 -17.15 12.83 -22.98
CA HIS A 34 -17.56 12.16 -21.75
C HIS A 34 -16.37 11.56 -20.99
N ASN A 35 -15.22 11.40 -21.65
CA ASN A 35 -13.97 11.05 -20.98
C ASN A 35 -13.54 12.12 -19.98
N LEU A 36 -13.76 13.41 -20.28
CA LEU A 36 -13.47 14.49 -19.32
C LEU A 36 -14.30 14.38 -18.04
N VAL A 37 -15.59 14.06 -18.16
CA VAL A 37 -16.47 13.85 -17.00
C VAL A 37 -16.09 12.56 -16.28
N ALA A 38 -15.82 11.48 -17.00
CA ALA A 38 -15.38 10.22 -16.40
C ALA A 38 -14.08 10.41 -15.60
N GLN A 39 -13.12 11.15 -16.14
CA GLN A 39 -11.86 11.49 -15.48
C GLN A 39 -12.08 12.40 -14.26
N ALA A 40 -12.97 13.39 -14.38
CA ALA A 40 -13.32 14.26 -13.26
C ALA A 40 -14.00 13.48 -12.12
N CYS A 41 -14.95 12.59 -12.44
CA CYS A 41 -15.57 11.68 -11.47
C CYS A 41 -14.52 10.73 -10.87
N GLN A 42 -13.61 10.18 -11.68
CA GLN A 42 -12.54 9.31 -11.21
C GLN A 42 -11.64 10.03 -10.21
N ASN A 43 -11.20 11.25 -10.51
CA ASN A 43 -10.37 12.05 -9.61
C ASN A 43 -11.12 12.40 -8.32
N TYR A 44 -12.40 12.73 -8.42
CA TYR A 44 -13.23 12.98 -7.25
C TYR A 44 -13.34 11.77 -6.33
N ILE A 45 -13.64 10.60 -6.90
CA ILE A 45 -13.72 9.32 -6.16
C ILE A 45 -12.37 9.00 -5.54
N LYS A 46 -11.25 9.20 -6.25
CA LYS A 46 -9.90 8.93 -5.71
C LYS A 46 -9.57 9.76 -4.48
N TRP A 47 -9.88 11.06 -4.53
CA TRP A 47 -9.53 11.99 -3.45
C TRP A 47 -10.51 11.91 -2.26
N ASN A 48 -11.74 11.49 -2.50
CA ASN A 48 -12.79 11.38 -1.49
C ASN A 48 -13.30 9.94 -1.34
N PHE A 49 -12.41 8.96 -1.51
CA PHE A 49 -12.81 7.55 -1.60
C PHE A 49 -13.58 7.09 -0.36
N GLU A 50 -13.11 7.50 0.82
CA GLU A 50 -13.74 7.19 2.10
C GLU A 50 -15.18 7.70 2.18
N SER A 51 -15.39 8.97 1.83
CA SER A 51 -16.73 9.57 1.81
C SER A 51 -17.64 8.91 0.78
N VAL A 52 -17.12 8.59 -0.41
CA VAL A 52 -17.90 7.88 -1.44
C VAL A 52 -18.24 6.46 -0.98
N ALA A 53 -17.33 5.77 -0.30
CA ALA A 53 -17.53 4.40 0.16
C ALA A 53 -18.57 4.27 1.29
N GLU A 54 -18.86 5.35 2.02
CA GLU A 54 -19.96 5.43 2.98
C GLU A 54 -21.33 5.65 2.32
N THR A 55 -21.36 6.11 1.06
CA THR A 55 -22.61 6.29 0.33
C THR A 55 -23.15 4.95 -0.18
N PRO A 56 -24.48 4.79 -0.28
CA PRO A 56 -25.08 3.59 -0.85
C PRO A 56 -24.74 3.39 -2.33
N ASP A 57 -24.34 4.45 -3.05
CA ASP A 57 -23.95 4.38 -4.46
C ASP A 57 -22.65 3.61 -4.69
N PHE A 58 -21.82 3.47 -3.63
CA PHE A 58 -20.64 2.60 -3.67
C PHE A 58 -20.99 1.14 -3.98
N LEU A 59 -22.14 0.68 -3.49
CA LEU A 59 -22.60 -0.70 -3.70
C LEU A 59 -22.89 -1.00 -5.18
N ASN A 60 -23.17 0.04 -5.98
CA ASN A 60 -23.42 -0.08 -7.41
C ASN A 60 -22.13 -0.30 -8.23
N PHE A 61 -20.94 -0.28 -7.62
CA PHE A 61 -19.69 -0.51 -8.34
C PHE A 61 -19.68 -1.84 -9.11
N THR A 62 -19.37 -1.80 -10.41
CA THR A 62 -19.05 -3.04 -11.16
C THR A 62 -17.69 -3.57 -10.72
N THR A 63 -17.53 -4.90 -10.71
CA THR A 63 -16.28 -5.57 -10.32
C THR A 63 -15.07 -5.00 -11.06
N GLU A 64 -15.16 -4.81 -12.37
CA GLU A 64 -14.07 -4.26 -13.18
C GLU A 64 -13.72 -2.82 -12.79
N SER A 65 -14.74 -2.00 -12.50
CA SER A 65 -14.53 -0.60 -12.11
C SER A 65 -13.83 -0.55 -10.76
N LEU A 66 -14.31 -1.33 -9.78
CA LEU A 66 -13.71 -1.37 -8.45
C LEU A 66 -12.26 -1.88 -8.51
N CYS A 67 -11.99 -2.97 -9.25
CA CYS A 67 -10.64 -3.48 -9.43
C CYS A 67 -9.71 -2.43 -10.08
N LYS A 68 -10.21 -1.65 -11.06
CA LYS A 68 -9.43 -0.55 -11.65
C LYS A 68 -9.05 0.50 -10.62
N PHE A 69 -9.94 0.87 -9.71
CA PHE A 69 -9.60 1.78 -8.62
C PHE A 69 -8.59 1.14 -7.68
N LEU A 70 -8.82 -0.08 -7.18
CA LEU A 70 -7.93 -0.76 -6.23
C LEU A 70 -6.53 -1.03 -6.78
N THR A 71 -6.38 -1.17 -8.11
CA THR A 71 -5.07 -1.31 -8.77
C THR A 71 -4.25 -0.02 -8.70
N GLN A 72 -4.89 1.14 -8.59
CA GLN A 72 -4.22 2.43 -8.61
C GLN A 72 -3.59 2.76 -7.25
N ASN A 73 -2.41 3.39 -7.30
CA ASN A 73 -1.65 3.76 -6.09
C ASN A 73 -2.04 5.13 -5.53
N ASP A 74 -2.95 5.85 -6.17
CA ASP A 74 -3.30 7.25 -5.88
C ASP A 74 -4.64 7.43 -5.16
N ILE A 75 -5.24 6.35 -4.67
CA ILE A 75 -6.44 6.43 -3.83
C ILE A 75 -6.04 7.02 -2.47
N VAL A 76 -6.75 8.06 -2.06
CA VAL A 76 -6.57 8.70 -0.76
C VAL A 76 -7.47 7.98 0.26
N VAL A 77 -6.85 7.16 1.10
CA VAL A 77 -7.51 6.46 2.22
C VAL A 77 -6.67 6.64 3.48
N GLN A 78 -7.32 6.75 4.65
CA GLN A 78 -6.62 6.87 5.94
C GLN A 78 -5.75 5.64 6.27
N ASN A 79 -6.31 4.45 6.12
CA ASN A 79 -5.65 3.19 6.44
C ASN A 79 -6.07 2.09 5.45
N GLU A 80 -5.14 1.18 5.13
CA GLU A 80 -5.43 0.03 4.26
C GLU A 80 -6.52 -0.88 4.86
N MET A 81 -6.61 -0.95 6.19
CA MET A 81 -7.68 -1.65 6.89
C MET A 81 -9.06 -1.03 6.60
N ALA A 82 -9.16 0.29 6.50
CA ALA A 82 -10.42 0.94 6.15
C ALA A 82 -10.83 0.59 4.71
N LEU A 83 -9.88 0.64 3.77
CA LEU A 83 -10.09 0.20 2.38
C LEU A 83 -10.63 -1.23 2.32
N LEU A 84 -10.00 -2.15 3.05
CA LEU A 84 -10.46 -3.54 3.11
C LEU A 84 -11.89 -3.65 3.64
N LYS A 85 -12.27 -2.90 4.69
CA LYS A 85 -13.63 -2.92 5.23
C LYS A 85 -14.68 -2.48 4.20
N TYR A 86 -14.42 -1.42 3.45
CA TYR A 86 -15.32 -0.97 2.38
C TYR A 86 -15.48 -2.04 1.30
N VAL A 87 -14.37 -2.67 0.89
CA VAL A 87 -14.40 -3.78 -0.08
C VAL A 87 -15.15 -4.99 0.47
N MET A 88 -14.97 -5.35 1.74
CA MET A 88 -15.70 -6.44 2.38
C MET A 88 -17.20 -6.16 2.40
N HIS A 89 -17.60 -4.93 2.76
CA HIS A 89 -19.00 -4.53 2.74
C HIS A 89 -19.62 -4.62 1.34
N TRP A 90 -18.89 -4.21 0.32
CA TRP A 90 -19.32 -4.36 -1.07
C TRP A 90 -19.46 -5.84 -1.48
N ILE A 91 -18.50 -6.70 -1.11
CA ILE A 91 -18.58 -8.16 -1.39
C ILE A 91 -19.81 -8.77 -0.70
N GLU A 92 -20.06 -8.44 0.56
CA GLU A 92 -21.23 -8.92 1.32
C GLU A 92 -22.54 -8.51 0.65
N TYR A 93 -22.64 -7.27 0.17
CA TYR A 93 -23.80 -6.81 -0.60
C TYR A 93 -23.99 -7.56 -1.92
N GLN A 94 -22.91 -7.78 -2.68
CA GLN A 94 -22.98 -8.57 -3.92
C GLN A 94 -23.42 -10.02 -3.63
N GLN A 95 -23.00 -10.57 -2.50
CA GLN A 95 -23.40 -11.89 -2.05
C GLN A 95 -24.90 -11.95 -1.73
N GLU A 96 -25.43 -10.98 -0.97
CA GLU A 96 -26.87 -10.89 -0.67
C GLU A 96 -27.71 -10.75 -1.94
N SER A 97 -27.32 -9.87 -2.86
CA SER A 97 -28.02 -9.68 -4.14
C SER A 97 -28.07 -10.95 -4.99
N LEU A 98 -27.04 -11.81 -4.93
CA LEU A 98 -27.02 -13.07 -5.66
C LEU A 98 -27.93 -14.13 -5.04
N TYR A 99 -28.07 -14.17 -3.70
CA TYR A 99 -28.93 -15.17 -3.04
C TYR A 99 -30.42 -14.88 -3.21
N ASP A 100 -30.83 -13.62 -3.29
CA ASP A 100 -32.24 -13.26 -3.54
C ASP A 100 -32.73 -13.70 -4.93
N ASP A 101 -31.83 -13.73 -5.92
CA ASP A 101 -32.15 -14.07 -7.32
C ASP A 101 -31.95 -15.56 -7.66
N THR A 102 -31.26 -16.33 -6.81
CA THR A 102 -30.82 -17.70 -7.17
C THR A 102 -31.75 -18.80 -6.62
N SER A 103 -32.15 -19.73 -7.50
CA SER A 103 -32.86 -20.96 -7.11
C SER A 103 -31.89 -22.00 -6.48
N PRO A 104 -32.35 -22.84 -5.54
CA PRO A 104 -31.48 -23.76 -4.77
C PRO A 104 -30.73 -24.83 -5.60
N GLN A 105 -30.96 -24.89 -6.91
CA GLN A 105 -30.28 -25.82 -7.82
C GLN A 105 -28.93 -25.28 -8.34
N CYS A 106 -28.61 -24.00 -8.11
CA CYS A 106 -27.39 -23.36 -8.62
C CYS A 106 -26.37 -22.96 -7.53
N GLU A 107 -26.59 -23.34 -6.26
CA GLU A 107 -25.78 -22.90 -5.12
C GLU A 107 -24.28 -23.17 -5.29
N ASP A 108 -23.91 -24.32 -5.84
CA ASP A 108 -22.50 -24.68 -6.08
C ASP A 108 -21.81 -23.74 -7.09
N GLN A 109 -22.53 -23.32 -8.13
CA GLN A 109 -21.99 -22.39 -9.14
C GLN A 109 -21.89 -20.97 -8.57
N THR A 110 -22.88 -20.53 -7.79
CA THR A 110 -22.86 -19.24 -7.11
C THR A 110 -21.73 -19.14 -6.11
N ASN A 111 -21.47 -20.21 -5.33
CA ASN A 111 -20.37 -20.27 -4.38
C ASN A 111 -18.99 -20.22 -5.08
N ALA A 112 -18.83 -20.91 -6.21
CA ALA A 112 -17.61 -20.86 -7.01
C ALA A 112 -17.37 -19.46 -7.62
N HIS A 113 -18.42 -18.83 -8.14
CA HIS A 113 -18.36 -17.46 -8.64
C HIS A 113 -17.97 -16.49 -7.53
N MET A 114 -18.58 -16.60 -6.34
CA MET A 114 -18.27 -15.75 -5.20
C MET A 114 -16.80 -15.90 -4.76
N LYS A 115 -16.28 -17.14 -4.71
CA LYS A 115 -14.87 -17.38 -4.42
C LYS A 115 -13.94 -16.67 -5.42
N SER A 116 -14.23 -16.79 -6.72
CA SER A 116 -13.46 -16.10 -7.77
C SER A 116 -13.54 -14.57 -7.61
N LEU A 117 -14.72 -14.03 -7.29
CA LEU A 117 -14.91 -12.60 -7.05
C LEU A 117 -14.03 -12.09 -5.90
N VAL A 118 -14.06 -12.78 -4.76
CA VAL A 118 -13.25 -12.43 -3.58
C VAL A 118 -11.76 -12.45 -3.92
N GLU A 119 -11.28 -13.51 -4.58
CA GLU A 119 -9.87 -13.64 -4.95
C GLU A 119 -9.40 -12.53 -5.91
N ASN A 120 -10.24 -12.19 -6.90
CA ASN A 120 -9.93 -11.14 -7.87
C ASN A 120 -9.90 -9.74 -7.25
N VAL A 121 -10.79 -9.43 -6.32
CA VAL A 121 -10.87 -8.08 -5.73
C VAL A 121 -9.85 -7.91 -4.60
N ILE A 122 -9.72 -8.88 -3.70
CA ILE A 122 -8.88 -8.77 -2.50
C ILE A 122 -7.39 -8.83 -2.84
N CYS A 123 -6.99 -9.41 -3.98
CA CYS A 123 -5.58 -9.49 -4.37
C CYS A 123 -4.88 -8.13 -4.53
N TYR A 124 -5.65 -7.05 -4.71
CA TYR A 124 -5.14 -5.68 -4.82
C TYR A 124 -4.87 -5.00 -3.47
N ILE A 125 -5.36 -5.57 -2.37
CA ILE A 125 -5.17 -5.00 -1.02
C ILE A 125 -3.77 -5.32 -0.49
N ARG A 126 -3.10 -4.30 0.05
CA ARG A 126 -1.71 -4.36 0.52
C ARG A 126 -1.65 -4.72 2.01
N PHE A 127 -1.81 -6.00 2.32
CA PHE A 127 -1.70 -6.53 3.71
C PHE A 127 -0.45 -6.06 4.51
N PRO A 128 0.74 -5.82 3.91
CA PRO A 128 1.87 -5.24 4.65
C PRO A 128 1.63 -3.84 5.22
N MET A 129 0.69 -3.07 4.66
CA MET A 129 0.32 -1.72 5.10
C MET A 129 -0.71 -1.70 6.24
N MET A 130 -1.18 -2.87 6.69
CA MET A 130 -2.04 -3.00 7.88
C MET A 130 -1.21 -3.28 9.12
N THR A 131 -1.67 -2.88 10.31
CA THR A 131 -0.97 -3.19 11.57
C THR A 131 -1.11 -4.67 11.98
N ARG A 132 -0.19 -5.18 12.79
CA ARG A 132 -0.29 -6.56 13.34
C ARG A 132 -1.59 -6.82 14.12
N LYS A 133 -2.10 -5.79 14.83
CA LYS A 133 -3.36 -5.89 15.59
C LYS A 133 -4.56 -6.04 14.65
N GLU A 134 -4.57 -5.26 13.59
CA GLU A 134 -5.57 -5.29 12.53
C GLU A 134 -5.59 -6.63 11.78
N LEU A 135 -4.40 -7.17 11.43
CA LEU A 135 -4.28 -8.50 10.86
C LEU A 135 -4.83 -9.59 11.82
N ALA A 136 -4.58 -9.49 13.12
CA ALA A 136 -5.14 -10.44 14.07
C ALA A 136 -6.68 -10.35 14.16
N GLN A 137 -7.24 -9.14 14.07
CA GLN A 137 -8.70 -8.93 14.09
C GLN A 137 -9.39 -9.52 12.86
N LEU A 138 -8.75 -9.47 11.68
CA LEU A 138 -9.28 -10.03 10.45
C LEU A 138 -9.56 -11.54 10.52
N LEU A 139 -8.82 -12.29 11.35
CA LEU A 139 -9.07 -13.73 11.55
C LEU A 139 -10.43 -14.02 12.21
N LEU A 140 -11.05 -13.00 12.83
CA LEU A 140 -12.36 -13.12 13.46
C LEU A 140 -13.50 -12.88 12.46
N CYS A 141 -13.24 -12.27 11.31
CA CYS A 141 -14.25 -11.92 10.32
C CYS A 141 -14.82 -13.18 9.62
N PRO A 142 -16.15 -13.26 9.41
CA PRO A 142 -16.80 -14.43 8.81
C PRO A 142 -16.35 -14.65 7.36
N LEU A 143 -16.19 -13.59 6.57
CA LEU A 143 -15.71 -13.66 5.18
C LEU A 143 -14.30 -14.26 5.09
N VAL A 144 -13.39 -13.83 5.98
CA VAL A 144 -12.02 -14.35 6.07
C VAL A 144 -12.03 -15.83 6.47
N ARG A 145 -12.94 -16.23 7.38
CA ARG A 145 -13.09 -17.63 7.78
C ARG A 145 -13.61 -18.50 6.64
N ALA A 146 -14.50 -17.98 5.80
CA ALA A 146 -15.03 -18.68 4.63
C ALA A 146 -13.93 -18.91 3.57
N HIS A 147 -13.03 -17.94 3.37
CA HIS A 147 -11.95 -17.99 2.37
C HIS A 147 -10.55 -18.08 2.99
N LYS A 148 -10.41 -18.84 4.08
CA LYS A 148 -9.21 -18.83 4.95
C LYS A 148 -7.89 -19.07 4.23
N GLU A 149 -7.84 -19.98 3.25
CA GLU A 149 -6.60 -20.37 2.58
C GLU A 149 -5.99 -19.17 1.85
N PHE A 150 -6.83 -18.45 1.09
CA PHE A 150 -6.40 -17.28 0.33
C PHE A 150 -5.93 -16.13 1.25
N PHE A 151 -6.68 -15.85 2.33
CA PHE A 151 -6.33 -14.78 3.25
C PHE A 151 -5.08 -15.09 4.07
N ILE A 152 -4.91 -16.33 4.55
CA ILE A 152 -3.75 -16.72 5.37
C ILE A 152 -2.44 -16.53 4.60
N ASP A 153 -2.40 -16.91 3.32
CA ASP A 153 -1.19 -16.73 2.51
C ASP A 153 -0.78 -15.26 2.41
N ARG A 154 -1.75 -14.37 2.19
CA ARG A 154 -1.53 -12.91 2.09
C ARG A 154 -1.19 -12.28 3.45
N MET A 155 -1.85 -12.71 4.52
CA MET A 155 -1.57 -12.24 5.88
C MET A 155 -0.18 -12.69 6.35
N THR A 156 0.27 -13.88 5.96
CA THR A 156 1.62 -14.37 6.28
C THR A 156 2.68 -13.45 5.69
N ILE A 157 2.48 -12.96 4.46
CA ILE A 157 3.37 -11.96 3.84
C ILE A 157 3.37 -10.66 4.67
N GLY A 158 2.19 -10.17 5.08
CA GLY A 158 2.07 -8.99 5.93
C GLY A 158 2.77 -9.14 7.29
N VAL A 159 2.56 -10.26 7.98
CA VAL A 159 3.20 -10.54 9.29
C VAL A 159 4.72 -10.70 9.14
N ALA A 160 5.19 -11.36 8.08
CA ALA A 160 6.61 -11.49 7.79
C ALA A 160 7.26 -10.11 7.60
N TYR A 161 6.60 -9.21 6.86
CA TYR A 161 7.06 -7.83 6.66
C TYR A 161 7.23 -7.09 8.00
N HIS A 162 6.22 -7.14 8.87
CA HIS A 162 6.29 -6.52 10.21
C HIS A 162 7.35 -7.13 11.12
N THR A 163 7.60 -8.43 10.97
CA THR A 163 8.60 -9.16 11.76
C THR A 163 10.01 -8.78 11.34
N VAL A 164 10.29 -8.77 10.02
CA VAL A 164 11.59 -8.37 9.47
C VAL A 164 11.90 -6.92 9.82
N MET A 165 10.92 -6.03 9.64
CA MET A 165 11.06 -4.62 10.01
C MET A 165 11.43 -4.48 11.50
N SER A 166 10.69 -5.15 12.39
CA SER A 166 10.96 -5.11 13.84
C SER A 166 12.35 -5.65 14.21
N ILE A 167 12.81 -6.72 13.57
CA ILE A 167 14.14 -7.30 13.82
C ILE A 167 15.23 -6.34 13.34
N LEU A 168 15.08 -5.73 12.16
CA LEU A 168 16.06 -4.79 11.63
C LEU A 168 16.24 -3.58 12.56
N TYR A 169 15.13 -3.03 13.08
CA TYR A 169 15.18 -1.97 14.09
C TYR A 169 15.90 -2.40 15.37
N LEU A 170 15.62 -3.61 15.88
CA LEU A 170 16.29 -4.13 17.08
C LEU A 170 17.80 -4.30 16.87
N VAL A 171 18.21 -4.88 15.73
CA VAL A 171 19.62 -5.04 15.38
C VAL A 171 20.31 -3.68 15.23
N ALA A 172 19.67 -2.73 14.56
CA ALA A 172 20.20 -1.37 14.41
C ALA A 172 20.36 -0.67 15.78
N CYS A 173 19.37 -0.78 16.67
CA CYS A 173 19.45 -0.25 18.04
C CYS A 173 20.56 -0.90 18.86
N GLN A 174 20.74 -2.23 18.76
CA GLN A 174 21.83 -2.94 19.45
C GLN A 174 23.20 -2.50 18.94
N LEU A 175 23.34 -2.34 17.63
CA LEU A 175 24.59 -1.85 17.03
C LEU A 175 24.90 -0.41 17.47
N PHE A 176 23.89 0.46 17.50
CA PHE A 176 24.03 1.83 17.99
C PHE A 176 24.45 1.88 19.47
N LEU A 177 23.79 1.11 20.35
CA LEU A 177 24.14 1.03 21.77
C LEU A 177 25.55 0.46 21.99
N ALA A 178 25.96 -0.55 21.23
CA ALA A 178 27.31 -1.10 21.29
C ALA A 178 28.36 -0.06 20.88
N THR A 179 28.07 0.77 19.87
CA THR A 179 28.98 1.87 19.47
C THR A 179 29.07 3.00 20.49
N THR A 180 27.98 3.32 21.21
CA THR A 180 28.02 4.35 22.25
C THR A 180 28.70 3.87 23.54
N CYS A 181 28.50 2.60 23.94
CA CYS A 181 29.17 2.04 25.13
C CYS A 181 30.69 1.92 24.93
N THR A 182 31.13 1.46 23.76
CA THR A 182 32.57 1.40 23.44
C THR A 182 33.18 2.80 23.40
N TYR A 183 32.42 3.83 23.00
CA TYR A 183 32.87 5.22 23.05
C TYR A 183 33.05 5.75 24.47
N GLU A 184 32.13 5.48 25.40
CA GLU A 184 32.29 5.86 26.81
C GLU A 184 33.43 5.11 27.50
N GLU A 185 33.61 3.82 27.22
CA GLU A 185 34.76 3.04 27.70
C GLU A 185 36.09 3.56 27.14
N LEU A 186 36.13 3.97 25.87
CA LEU A 186 37.30 4.61 25.26
C LEU A 186 37.58 6.00 25.84
N ILE A 187 36.56 6.81 26.14
CA ILE A 187 36.73 8.11 26.83
C ILE A 187 37.27 7.91 28.24
N ASN A 188 36.71 6.98 29.02
CA ASN A 188 37.17 6.69 30.38
C ASN A 188 38.57 6.03 30.40
N ALA A 189 38.92 5.26 29.36
CA ALA A 189 40.26 4.70 29.20
C ALA A 189 41.29 5.73 28.66
N SER A 190 40.85 6.93 28.25
CA SER A 190 41.70 7.93 27.62
C SER A 190 41.71 9.29 28.31
N GLU A 191 42.06 9.37 29.59
CA GLU A 191 42.64 10.62 30.12
C GLU A 191 44.02 10.93 29.49
N ASN A 192 44.66 9.96 28.80
CA ASN A 192 45.97 10.14 28.15
C ASN A 192 46.00 9.97 26.61
N ALA A 193 44.90 9.61 25.94
CA ALA A 193 44.92 9.28 24.48
C ALA A 193 44.08 10.21 23.58
N ILE A 194 43.76 11.43 24.04
CA ILE A 194 42.84 12.35 23.36
C ILE A 194 43.41 13.00 22.08
N ARG A 195 44.70 12.87 21.75
CA ARG A 195 45.30 13.61 20.62
C ARG A 195 45.29 12.92 19.25
N VAL A 196 44.94 11.63 19.12
CA VAL A 196 45.07 10.91 17.83
C VAL A 196 43.72 10.41 17.26
N LEU A 197 42.68 10.26 18.09
CA LEU A 197 41.42 9.60 17.69
C LEU A 197 40.33 10.52 17.10
N SER A 198 40.50 11.84 17.12
CA SER A 198 39.46 12.81 16.70
C SER A 198 38.98 12.70 15.24
N PRO A 199 39.83 12.51 14.22
CA PRO A 199 39.36 12.46 12.83
C PRO A 199 38.83 11.08 12.43
N VAL A 200 39.47 9.99 12.88
CA VAL A 200 39.11 8.62 12.47
C VAL A 200 37.76 8.20 13.02
N MET A 201 37.43 8.59 14.26
CA MET A 201 36.14 8.28 14.86
C MET A 201 35.00 9.11 14.27
N SER A 202 35.27 10.36 13.85
CA SER A 202 34.30 11.18 13.12
C SER A 202 33.98 10.58 11.74
N ILE A 203 34.97 10.00 11.06
CA ILE A 203 34.79 9.30 9.79
C ILE A 203 33.98 8.01 9.99
N LEU A 204 34.27 7.22 11.02
CA LEU A 204 33.49 6.01 11.32
C LEU A 204 32.03 6.32 11.66
N TYR A 205 31.76 7.40 12.40
CA TYR A 205 30.41 7.84 12.70
C TYR A 205 29.69 8.38 11.45
N LEU A 206 30.39 9.13 10.58
CA LEU A 206 29.87 9.55 9.28
C LEU A 206 29.59 8.37 8.36
N VAL A 207 30.46 7.35 8.32
CA VAL A 207 30.27 6.14 7.52
C VAL A 207 29.10 5.32 8.05
N ALA A 208 28.94 5.20 9.37
CA ALA A 208 27.81 4.52 9.98
C ALA A 208 26.49 5.29 9.72
N CYS A 209 26.49 6.61 9.86
CA CYS A 209 25.34 7.46 9.52
C CYS A 209 25.03 7.45 8.02
N GLN A 210 26.03 7.39 7.14
CA GLN A 210 25.82 7.29 5.69
C GLN A 210 25.35 5.90 5.26
N LEU A 211 25.82 4.82 5.89
CA LEU A 211 25.24 3.49 5.69
C LEU A 211 23.79 3.45 6.16
N PHE A 212 23.47 4.08 7.28
CA PHE A 212 22.11 4.18 7.81
C PHE A 212 21.20 4.99 6.87
N LEU A 213 21.68 6.14 6.36
CA LEU A 213 20.95 6.95 5.37
C LEU A 213 20.79 6.23 4.02
N ALA A 214 21.81 5.46 3.58
CA ALA A 214 21.76 4.70 2.33
C ALA A 214 20.79 3.51 2.40
N THR A 215 20.67 2.84 3.56
CA THR A 215 19.70 1.76 3.75
C THR A 215 18.27 2.27 3.93
N THR A 216 18.08 3.49 4.44
CA THR A 216 16.75 4.13 4.48
C THR A 216 16.35 4.74 3.12
N CYS A 217 17.28 5.36 2.38
CA CYS A 217 16.99 5.95 1.05
C CYS A 217 16.74 4.90 -0.04
N THR A 218 17.44 3.76 -0.03
CA THR A 218 17.17 2.68 -1.01
C THR A 218 15.76 2.09 -0.84
N TYR A 219 15.14 2.27 0.32
CA TYR A 219 13.79 1.79 0.59
C TYR A 219 12.70 2.72 0.02
N GLU A 220 12.88 4.05 0.06
CA GLU A 220 11.96 5.01 -0.56
C GLU A 220 12.00 4.97 -2.10
N GLU A 221 13.18 4.74 -2.71
CA GLU A 221 13.30 4.61 -4.17
C GLU A 221 12.78 3.26 -4.72
N LEU A 222 12.82 2.18 -3.92
CA LEU A 222 12.22 0.89 -4.29
C LEU A 222 10.69 0.91 -4.27
N ILE A 223 10.08 1.85 -3.55
CA ILE A 223 8.63 2.01 -3.47
C ILE A 223 8.07 2.73 -4.71
N ASN A 224 8.89 3.46 -5.49
CA ASN A 224 8.40 4.37 -6.56
C ASN A 224 9.05 4.27 -7.97
N ALA A 225 10.04 3.42 -8.25
CA ALA A 225 10.75 3.45 -9.54
C ALA A 225 10.37 2.30 -10.52
N PRO A 226 9.98 2.59 -11.78
CA PRO A 226 9.77 1.59 -12.84
C PRO A 226 11.11 1.09 -13.41
N GLU A 227 11.28 -0.23 -13.53
CA GLU A 227 12.32 -1.08 -14.21
C GLU A 227 13.80 -0.64 -14.36
N ASN A 228 14.17 0.63 -14.24
CA ASN A 228 15.53 1.16 -14.34
C ASN A 228 16.33 1.08 -13.03
N ALA A 229 15.72 0.68 -11.91
CA ALA A 229 16.36 0.59 -10.59
C ALA A 229 17.51 -0.44 -10.53
N ILE A 230 17.46 -1.49 -11.36
CA ILE A 230 18.52 -2.52 -11.43
C ILE A 230 19.86 -1.92 -11.89
N ARG A 231 19.84 -0.90 -12.76
CA ARG A 231 21.05 -0.22 -13.24
C ARG A 231 21.63 0.76 -12.21
N VAL A 232 20.80 1.32 -11.34
CA VAL A 232 21.25 2.19 -10.24
C VAL A 232 21.86 1.35 -9.11
N VAL A 233 21.26 0.21 -8.77
CA VAL A 233 21.82 -0.76 -7.82
C VAL A 233 23.16 -1.31 -8.33
N GLN A 234 23.29 -1.62 -9.62
CA GLN A 234 24.57 -2.05 -10.21
C GLN A 234 25.63 -0.92 -10.21
N ARG A 235 25.25 0.35 -10.42
CA ARG A 235 26.19 1.49 -10.33
C ARG A 235 26.58 1.81 -8.89
N ALA A 236 25.67 1.69 -7.92
CA ALA A 236 25.97 1.89 -6.50
C ALA A 236 26.87 0.78 -5.94
N ALA A 237 26.66 -0.47 -6.34
CA ALA A 237 27.55 -1.59 -6.01
C ALA A 237 28.95 -1.40 -6.61
N LEU A 238 29.05 -0.91 -7.85
CA LEU A 238 30.35 -0.58 -8.48
C LEU A 238 31.04 0.64 -7.85
N ALA A 239 30.28 1.65 -7.38
CA ALA A 239 30.83 2.81 -6.69
C ALA A 239 31.36 2.46 -5.29
N GLY A 240 30.70 1.55 -4.57
CA GLY A 240 31.17 1.01 -3.29
C GLY A 240 32.44 0.16 -3.40
N ILE A 241 32.63 -0.52 -4.55
CA ILE A 241 33.85 -1.30 -4.82
C ILE A 241 35.04 -0.40 -5.20
N ASN A 242 34.80 0.79 -5.78
CA ASN A 242 35.90 1.64 -6.26
C ASN A 242 36.60 2.49 -5.18
N MET A 243 36.07 2.57 -3.95
CA MET A 243 36.76 3.25 -2.84
C MET A 243 37.85 2.41 -2.17
N THR A 244 37.93 1.10 -2.44
CA THR A 244 39.07 0.28 -2.01
C THR A 244 40.30 0.44 -2.91
N ALA A 245 40.20 1.20 -4.01
CA ALA A 245 41.30 1.46 -4.94
C ALA A 245 42.05 2.78 -4.71
N PHE A 246 41.68 3.59 -3.70
CA PHE A 246 42.35 4.85 -3.36
C PHE A 246 42.87 4.86 -1.92
N VAL A 247 43.54 3.78 -1.51
CA VAL A 247 44.45 3.80 -0.35
C VAL A 247 45.67 2.94 -0.68
N TRP A 248 46.60 3.54 -1.41
CA TRP A 248 48.05 3.33 -1.31
C TRP A 248 48.72 4.68 -1.53
#